data_AF-A0A519DB39-F1
#
_entry.id   AF-A0A519DB39-F1
#
_cell.length_a   1.000
_cell.length_b   1.000
_cell.length_c   1.000
_cell.angle_alpha   90.00
_cell.angle_beta   90.00
_cell.angle_gamma   90.00
#
_symmetry.space_group_name_H-M   'P 1'
#
loop_
_entity.id
_entity.type
_entity.pdbx_description
1 polymer ?
#
loop_
_entity_poly.entity_id
_entity_poly.type
_entity_poly.pdbx_seq_one_letter_code
_entity_poly.pdbx_strand_id
1 'polypeptide(L)'
;MHKVADTIRGIGAILLLLGAVAVWMGASIDDGITPDSGWSGTLMWEGTTPATFEGEFSGFSTYYVWVKKSGIYDEEFDVSVEVLNATAMYFVSCEKWDGEEWDEPCKAIPGYEYIGEIYLEDMFDAGTYEVQFTDENGGEAAVMIREDSDGGGFFVLMGGLFGCFVGILLLVVGGFLSFFTKENKSTYIEPIIPPPPPPPINSEEDQEKAVETPDKPWWQDDKIE
;
A
#
# COMPACT_ATOMS: atom_id res chain seq x y z
N MET A 1 -31.02 7.34 3.53
CA MET A 1 -29.59 7.67 3.30
C MET A 1 -28.71 7.50 4.56
N HIS A 2 -29.24 7.64 5.79
CA HIS A 2 -28.48 7.42 7.03
C HIS A 2 -27.76 6.06 7.12
N LYS A 3 -28.44 4.95 6.76
CA LYS A 3 -27.83 3.60 6.73
C LYS A 3 -26.60 3.50 5.81
N VAL A 4 -26.61 4.24 4.69
CA VAL A 4 -25.48 4.22 3.73
C VAL A 4 -24.30 5.00 4.29
N ALA A 5 -24.56 6.13 4.94
CA ALA A 5 -23.53 6.94 5.59
C ALA A 5 -22.85 6.18 6.75
N ASP A 6 -23.63 5.44 7.56
CA ASP A 6 -23.10 4.62 8.65
C ASP A 6 -22.24 3.46 8.12
N THR A 7 -22.66 2.80 7.04
CA THR A 7 -21.87 1.75 6.39
C THR A 7 -20.55 2.28 5.83
N ILE A 8 -20.57 3.44 5.16
CA ILE A 8 -19.36 4.08 4.61
C ILE A 8 -18.37 4.44 5.73
N ARG A 9 -18.86 5.00 6.84
CA ARG A 9 -18.03 5.29 8.02
C ARG A 9 -17.45 4.01 8.62
N GLY A 10 -18.24 2.94 8.72
CA GLY A 10 -17.79 1.65 9.23
C GLY A 10 -16.66 1.06 8.39
N ILE A 11 -16.80 1.06 7.07
CA ILE A 11 -15.75 0.59 6.14
C ILE A 11 -14.50 1.48 6.26
N GLY A 12 -14.67 2.80 6.33
CA GLY A 12 -13.57 3.74 6.51
C GLY A 12 -12.77 3.49 7.78
N ALA A 13 -13.45 3.23 8.91
CA ALA A 13 -12.79 2.90 10.18
C ALA A 13 -12.00 1.59 10.10
N ILE A 14 -12.56 0.56 9.45
CA ILE A 14 -11.89 -0.73 9.29
C ILE A 14 -10.64 -0.58 8.41
N LEU A 15 -10.74 0.11 7.28
CA LEU A 15 -9.60 0.34 6.39
C LEU A 15 -8.50 1.18 7.05
N LEU A 16 -8.86 2.17 7.87
CA LEU A 16 -7.90 2.96 8.63
C LEU A 16 -7.16 2.10 9.65
N LEU A 17 -7.87 1.23 10.38
CA LEU A 17 -7.24 0.33 11.35
C LEU A 17 -6.31 -0.68 10.67
N LEU A 18 -6.75 -1.30 9.58
CA LEU A 18 -5.92 -2.22 8.80
C LEU A 18 -4.70 -1.51 8.21
N GLY A 19 -4.88 -0.30 7.70
CA GLY A 19 -3.79 0.55 7.21
C GLY A 19 -2.77 0.88 8.28
N ALA A 20 -3.22 1.28 9.48
CA ALA A 20 -2.34 1.62 10.60
C ALA A 20 -1.53 0.41 11.09
N VAL A 21 -2.15 -0.77 11.15
CA VAL A 21 -1.47 -2.03 11.49
C VAL A 21 -0.41 -2.36 10.45
N ALA A 22 -0.72 -2.23 9.16
CA ALA A 22 0.23 -2.47 8.08
C ALA A 22 1.39 -1.47 8.10
N VAL A 23 1.16 -0.16 8.32
CA VAL A 23 2.26 0.83 8.48
C VAL A 23 3.16 0.46 9.67
N TRP A 24 2.57 0.09 10.81
CA TRP A 24 3.34 -0.29 12.00
C TRP A 24 4.18 -1.54 11.76
N MET A 25 3.63 -2.56 11.09
CA MET A 25 4.37 -3.76 10.70
C MET A 25 5.47 -3.45 9.69
N GLY A 26 5.17 -2.66 8.65
CA GLY A 26 6.14 -2.27 7.63
C GLY A 26 7.32 -1.48 8.20
N ALA A 27 7.07 -0.53 9.09
CA ALA A 27 8.12 0.23 9.77
C ALA A 27 8.96 -0.64 10.73
N SER A 28 8.36 -1.67 11.33
CA SER A 28 9.08 -2.57 12.25
C SER A 28 9.97 -3.59 11.52
N ILE A 29 9.72 -3.85 10.24
CA ILE A 29 10.58 -4.70 9.41
C ILE A 29 11.90 -3.98 9.10
N ASP A 30 11.86 -2.65 8.98
CA ASP A 30 13.03 -1.80 8.73
C ASP A 30 13.89 -1.61 10.00
N ASP A 31 13.24 -1.42 11.16
CA ASP A 31 13.93 -1.02 12.41
C ASP A 31 14.38 -2.14 13.36
N GLY A 32 14.14 -3.42 13.04
CA GLY A 32 14.87 -4.46 13.78
C GLY A 32 14.35 -5.88 13.71
N ILE A 33 15.12 -6.73 13.02
CA ILE A 33 15.66 -7.99 13.56
C ILE A 33 17.03 -8.24 12.91
N THR A 34 18.12 -8.00 13.64
CA THR A 34 19.40 -8.72 13.43
C THR A 34 19.81 -9.33 14.77
N PRO A 35 20.30 -10.58 14.78
CA PRO A 35 21.75 -10.77 14.64
C PRO A 35 22.18 -12.00 13.79
N ASP A 36 23.38 -11.87 13.23
CA ASP A 36 24.31 -12.87 12.67
C ASP A 36 24.19 -13.36 11.22
N SER A 37 23.10 -13.13 10.49
CA SER A 37 23.08 -13.50 9.04
C SER A 37 22.10 -12.73 8.14
N GLY A 38 21.31 -11.80 8.69
CA GLY A 38 20.24 -11.11 7.95
C GLY A 38 20.75 -10.31 6.75
N TRP A 39 21.83 -9.57 6.92
CA TRP A 39 22.42 -8.71 5.89
C TRP A 39 23.06 -9.47 4.71
N SER A 40 23.26 -10.79 4.85
CA SER A 40 23.87 -11.58 3.77
C SER A 40 22.83 -12.15 2.81
N GLY A 41 21.53 -11.95 3.06
CA GLY A 41 20.45 -12.52 2.25
C GLY A 41 20.26 -14.03 2.42
N THR A 42 19.29 -14.58 1.72
CA THR A 42 18.93 -16.01 1.66
C THR A 42 19.63 -16.68 0.49
N LEU A 43 20.22 -17.87 0.69
CA LEU A 43 20.89 -18.59 -0.38
C LEU A 43 19.91 -18.89 -1.53
N MET A 44 20.22 -18.36 -2.71
CA MET A 44 19.46 -18.57 -3.94
C MET A 44 20.12 -19.64 -4.81
N TRP A 45 21.45 -19.55 -4.94
CA TRP A 45 22.22 -20.45 -5.79
C TRP A 45 23.67 -20.59 -5.31
N GLU A 46 24.26 -21.76 -5.54
CA GLU A 46 25.68 -22.06 -5.29
C GLU A 46 26.26 -22.84 -6.48
N GLY A 47 27.53 -22.58 -6.80
CA GLY A 47 28.24 -23.21 -7.90
C GLY A 47 29.76 -23.07 -7.81
N THR A 48 30.44 -23.48 -8.88
CA THR A 48 31.90 -23.40 -8.98
C THR A 48 32.28 -22.95 -10.39
N THR A 49 33.16 -21.96 -10.53
CA THR A 49 33.55 -21.41 -11.83
C THR A 49 34.30 -22.44 -12.69
N PRO A 50 34.16 -22.39 -14.03
CA PRO A 50 33.19 -21.59 -14.77
C PRO A 50 31.77 -22.15 -14.61
N ALA A 51 30.81 -21.26 -14.32
CA ALA A 51 29.42 -21.64 -14.10
C ALA A 51 28.45 -20.65 -14.75
N THR A 52 27.29 -21.16 -15.13
CA THR A 52 26.16 -20.37 -15.62
C THR A 52 24.95 -20.71 -14.78
N PHE A 53 24.27 -19.68 -14.29
CA PHE A 53 23.04 -19.77 -13.54
C PHE A 53 21.90 -19.11 -14.32
N GLU A 54 20.81 -19.84 -14.52
CA GLU A 54 19.54 -19.29 -15.03
C GLU A 54 18.53 -19.28 -13.88
N GLY A 55 18.00 -18.11 -13.54
CA GLY A 55 17.13 -17.92 -12.39
C GLY A 55 16.12 -16.80 -12.57
N GLU A 56 15.08 -16.81 -11.74
CA GLU A 56 14.08 -15.74 -11.68
C GLU A 56 14.51 -14.66 -10.69
N PHE A 57 14.58 -13.42 -11.16
CA PHE A 57 14.97 -12.24 -10.40
C PHE A 57 13.75 -11.33 -10.21
N SER A 58 13.54 -10.93 -8.96
CA SER A 58 12.52 -10.01 -8.49
C SER A 58 13.01 -8.58 -8.61
N GLY A 59 12.14 -7.69 -9.08
CA GLY A 59 12.40 -6.24 -9.14
C GLY A 59 12.48 -5.54 -7.78
N PHE A 60 12.29 -6.28 -6.69
CA PHE A 60 12.29 -5.75 -5.33
C PHE A 60 13.27 -6.48 -4.41
N SER A 61 14.25 -7.15 -5.01
CA SER A 61 15.30 -7.85 -4.30
C SER A 61 16.67 -7.39 -4.78
N THR A 62 17.62 -7.41 -3.86
CA THR A 62 19.04 -7.22 -4.16
C THR A 62 19.73 -8.59 -4.10
N TYR A 63 20.61 -8.90 -5.04
CA TYR A 63 21.24 -10.21 -5.14
C TYR A 63 22.73 -10.09 -4.86
N TYR A 64 23.14 -10.46 -3.66
CA TYR A 64 24.53 -10.42 -3.24
C TYR A 64 25.32 -11.61 -3.80
N VAL A 65 26.49 -11.31 -4.38
CA VAL A 65 27.40 -12.30 -4.95
C VAL A 65 28.59 -12.51 -4.01
N TRP A 66 28.87 -13.77 -3.72
CA TRP A 66 29.87 -14.19 -2.76
C TRP A 66 30.83 -15.19 -3.37
N VAL A 67 32.11 -15.05 -3.03
CA VAL A 67 33.18 -15.98 -3.44
C VAL A 67 33.82 -16.59 -2.21
N LYS A 68 34.07 -17.90 -2.23
CA LYS A 68 34.73 -18.59 -1.13
C LYS A 68 36.17 -18.14 -1.02
N LYS A 69 36.60 -17.74 0.19
CA LYS A 69 37.99 -17.35 0.45
C LYS A 69 38.92 -18.54 0.25
N SER A 70 40.01 -18.36 -0.50
CA SER A 70 41.09 -19.35 -0.55
C SER A 70 41.77 -19.40 0.82
N GLY A 71 41.71 -20.55 1.50
CA GLY A 71 42.28 -20.74 2.83
C GLY A 71 43.81 -20.90 2.83
N ILE A 72 44.46 -20.78 1.69
CA ILE A 72 45.88 -21.07 1.49
C ILE A 72 46.50 -19.86 0.78
N TYR A 73 47.32 -19.09 1.52
CA TYR A 73 48.20 -18.00 1.05
C TYR A 73 47.69 -17.18 -0.15
N ASP A 74 46.91 -16.12 0.12
CA ASP A 74 46.69 -14.98 -0.79
C ASP A 74 46.32 -15.31 -2.26
N GLU A 75 45.79 -16.51 -2.54
CA GLU A 75 45.15 -16.80 -3.83
C GLU A 75 43.76 -16.14 -3.83
N GLU A 76 43.73 -14.85 -4.16
CA GLU A 76 42.50 -14.14 -4.47
C GLU A 76 41.91 -14.75 -5.76
N PHE A 77 40.67 -15.23 -5.67
CA PHE A 77 39.94 -15.66 -6.85
C PHE A 77 39.43 -14.40 -7.56
N ASP A 78 39.80 -14.24 -8.83
CA ASP A 78 39.39 -13.10 -9.64
C ASP A 78 38.16 -13.50 -10.44
N VAL A 79 37.00 -13.42 -9.79
CA VAL A 79 35.73 -13.88 -10.36
C VAL A 79 35.06 -12.73 -11.11
N SER A 80 34.98 -12.87 -12.42
CA SER A 80 34.17 -12.03 -13.30
C SER A 80 32.72 -12.51 -13.32
N VAL A 81 31.79 -11.56 -13.17
CA VAL A 81 30.35 -11.79 -13.21
C VAL A 81 29.77 -11.05 -14.41
N GLU A 82 29.22 -11.80 -15.36
CA GLU A 82 28.56 -11.24 -16.54
C GLU A 82 27.09 -11.63 -16.54
N VAL A 83 26.21 -10.64 -16.72
CA VAL A 83 24.79 -10.88 -16.94
C VAL A 83 24.54 -11.02 -18.44
N LEU A 84 24.12 -12.20 -18.87
CA LEU A 84 23.93 -12.50 -20.28
C LEU A 84 22.55 -12.03 -20.77
N ASN A 85 22.51 -11.55 -22.01
CA ASN A 85 21.29 -11.17 -22.73
C ASN A 85 20.38 -10.15 -22.02
N ALA A 86 20.89 -9.40 -21.05
CA ALA A 86 20.10 -8.42 -20.29
C ALA A 86 20.57 -6.99 -20.56
N THR A 87 19.64 -6.11 -20.90
CA THR A 87 19.85 -4.65 -20.85
C THR A 87 19.41 -4.04 -19.53
N ALA A 88 18.55 -4.75 -18.79
CA ALA A 88 17.89 -4.25 -17.59
C ALA A 88 18.50 -4.77 -16.28
N MET A 89 19.47 -5.70 -16.34
CA MET A 89 20.12 -6.28 -15.18
C MET A 89 21.63 -6.16 -15.34
N TYR A 90 22.31 -5.71 -14.29
CA TYR A 90 23.76 -5.56 -14.30
C TYR A 90 24.36 -5.90 -12.95
N PHE A 91 25.63 -6.31 -13.01
CA PHE A 91 26.45 -6.53 -11.83
C PHE A 91 27.21 -5.25 -11.49
N VAL A 92 27.21 -4.88 -10.21
CA VAL A 92 28.04 -3.81 -9.68
C VAL A 92 29.01 -4.41 -8.67
N SER A 93 30.30 -4.33 -9.00
CA SER A 93 31.34 -4.78 -8.08
C SER A 93 31.38 -3.89 -6.85
N CYS A 94 31.70 -4.51 -5.72
CA CYS A 94 31.88 -3.78 -4.46
C CYS A 94 32.97 -2.71 -4.57
N GLU A 95 34.08 -3.01 -5.25
CA GLU A 95 35.19 -2.06 -5.48
C GLU A 95 34.77 -0.80 -6.26
N LYS A 96 33.69 -0.85 -7.04
CA LYS A 96 33.23 0.31 -7.81
C LYS A 96 32.46 1.31 -6.96
N TRP A 97 32.00 0.90 -5.77
CA TRP A 97 31.39 1.77 -4.77
C TRP A 97 32.42 2.58 -3.97
N ASP A 98 33.70 2.31 -4.15
CA ASP A 98 34.87 2.98 -3.52
C ASP A 98 35.12 4.39 -4.12
N GLY A 99 34.03 5.13 -4.34
CA GLY A 99 33.98 6.48 -4.91
C GLY A 99 33.68 7.54 -3.84
N GLU A 100 34.75 8.12 -3.29
CA GLU A 100 34.89 9.43 -2.61
C GLU A 100 33.95 9.86 -1.47
N GLU A 101 32.86 9.16 -1.13
CA GLU A 101 31.97 9.60 -0.03
C GLU A 101 31.60 8.51 1.00
N TRP A 102 31.79 7.22 0.67
CA TRP A 102 31.49 6.09 1.55
C TRP A 102 32.53 4.96 1.39
N ASP A 103 33.74 5.14 1.94
CA ASP A 103 34.80 4.10 2.05
C ASP A 103 34.36 2.97 3.01
N GLU A 104 33.28 2.24 2.70
CA GLU A 104 32.93 1.02 3.41
C GLU A 104 33.65 -0.17 2.75
N PRO A 105 34.54 -0.88 3.48
CA PRO A 105 35.22 -2.03 2.91
C PRO A 105 34.23 -3.12 2.54
N CYS A 106 34.55 -3.86 1.47
CA CYS A 106 33.75 -5.00 1.04
C CYS A 106 33.51 -5.96 2.20
N LYS A 107 32.22 -6.27 2.40
CA LYS A 107 31.79 -7.06 3.54
C LYS A 107 32.27 -8.50 3.38
N ALA A 108 32.39 -9.23 4.49
CA ALA A 108 32.76 -10.64 4.46
C ALA A 108 31.92 -11.44 5.45
N ILE A 109 31.58 -12.66 5.06
CA ILE A 109 31.00 -13.67 5.96
C ILE A 109 32.04 -14.76 6.23
N PRO A 110 31.89 -15.58 7.28
CA PRO A 110 32.85 -16.66 7.54
C PRO A 110 33.05 -17.57 6.31
N GLY A 111 34.26 -17.56 5.77
CA GLY A 111 34.65 -18.38 4.61
C GLY A 111 34.31 -17.80 3.23
N TYR A 112 33.63 -16.65 3.14
CA TYR A 112 33.31 -16.00 1.86
C TYR A 112 33.55 -14.49 1.89
N GLU A 113 33.79 -13.94 0.71
CA GLU A 113 33.99 -12.53 0.44
C GLU A 113 32.88 -12.01 -0.46
N TYR A 114 32.39 -10.81 -0.17
CA TYR A 114 31.40 -10.12 -0.99
C TYR A 114 32.12 -9.43 -2.15
N ILE A 115 31.76 -9.79 -3.38
CA ILE A 115 32.39 -9.20 -4.58
C ILE A 115 31.50 -8.15 -5.27
N GLY A 116 30.21 -8.11 -4.93
CA GLY A 116 29.27 -7.16 -5.50
C GLY A 116 27.83 -7.66 -5.50
N GLU A 117 26.96 -6.89 -6.14
CA GLU A 117 25.53 -7.13 -6.20
C GLU A 117 25.02 -7.14 -7.63
N ILE A 118 23.97 -7.92 -7.86
CA ILE A 118 23.18 -7.92 -9.07
C ILE A 118 21.84 -7.28 -8.70
N TYR A 119 21.41 -6.30 -9.49
CA TYR A 119 20.09 -5.72 -9.36
C TYR A 119 19.54 -5.31 -10.72
N LEU A 120 18.22 -5.06 -10.73
CA LEU A 120 17.48 -4.62 -11.89
C LEU A 120 17.45 -3.09 -11.92
N GLU A 121 17.64 -2.50 -13.09
CA GLU A 121 17.54 -1.06 -13.30
C GLU A 121 16.13 -0.55 -12.94
N ASP A 122 15.10 -1.30 -13.31
CA ASP A 122 13.71 -1.03 -12.97
C ASP A 122 13.06 -2.27 -12.32
N MET A 123 12.24 -2.03 -11.29
CA MET A 123 11.47 -3.06 -10.61
C MET A 123 10.47 -3.79 -11.54
N PHE A 124 10.09 -3.16 -12.66
CA PHE A 124 9.21 -3.77 -13.65
C PHE A 124 9.91 -4.78 -14.56
N ASP A 125 11.24 -4.84 -14.56
CA ASP A 125 12.04 -5.76 -15.38
C ASP A 125 12.27 -7.11 -14.68
N ALA A 126 11.46 -7.44 -13.67
CA ALA A 126 11.47 -8.75 -13.03
C ALA A 126 11.27 -9.88 -14.07
N GLY A 127 12.05 -10.96 -13.97
CA GLY A 127 12.01 -12.04 -14.95
C GLY A 127 13.15 -13.03 -14.82
N THR A 128 13.25 -13.91 -15.81
CA THR A 128 14.31 -14.93 -15.87
C THR A 128 15.54 -14.38 -16.57
N TYR A 129 16.68 -14.46 -15.90
CA TYR A 129 17.97 -14.00 -16.40
C TYR A 129 19.04 -15.07 -16.23
N GLU A 130 20.08 -14.94 -17.06
CA GLU A 130 21.23 -15.83 -17.07
C GLU A 130 22.47 -15.05 -16.60
N VAL A 131 23.16 -15.58 -15.60
CA VAL A 131 24.37 -15.00 -15.01
C VAL A 131 25.51 -15.98 -15.17
N GLN A 132 26.60 -15.50 -15.75
CA GLN A 132 27.81 -16.27 -15.97
C GLN A 132 28.89 -15.83 -14.96
N PHE A 133 29.55 -16.83 -14.38
CA PHE A 133 30.66 -16.69 -13.45
C PHE A 133 31.90 -17.33 -14.07
N THR A 134 32.97 -16.54 -14.18
CA THR A 134 34.25 -17.00 -14.75
C THR A 134 35.39 -16.57 -13.83
N ASP A 135 36.34 -17.47 -13.56
CA ASP A 135 37.60 -17.09 -12.88
C ASP A 135 38.63 -16.68 -13.93
N GLU A 136 39.13 -15.45 -13.85
CA GLU A 136 40.11 -14.91 -14.80
C GLU A 136 41.45 -15.66 -14.74
N ASN A 137 41.76 -16.27 -13.58
CA ASN A 137 42.94 -17.10 -13.38
C ASN A 137 42.77 -18.54 -13.90
N GLY A 138 41.58 -18.89 -14.41
CA GLY A 138 41.29 -20.21 -14.99
C GLY A 138 41.17 -21.34 -13.95
N GLY A 139 40.97 -21.00 -12.69
CA GLY A 139 40.73 -21.90 -11.57
C GLY A 139 39.26 -22.15 -11.26
N GLU A 140 39.05 -22.94 -10.20
CA GLU A 140 37.73 -23.34 -9.69
C GLU A 140 37.44 -22.58 -8.40
N ALA A 141 36.74 -21.45 -8.51
CA ALA A 141 36.28 -20.65 -7.38
C ALA A 141 34.84 -21.04 -7.02
N ALA A 142 34.59 -21.31 -5.74
CA ALA A 142 33.21 -21.54 -5.28
C ALA A 142 32.49 -20.21 -5.14
N VAL A 143 31.34 -20.09 -5.80
CA VAL A 143 30.54 -18.87 -5.91
C VAL A 143 29.12 -19.12 -5.42
N MET A 144 28.47 -18.10 -4.88
CA MET A 144 27.06 -18.20 -4.50
C MET A 144 26.35 -16.86 -4.61
N ILE A 145 25.06 -16.92 -4.92
CA ILE A 145 24.14 -15.80 -4.97
C ILE A 145 23.22 -15.91 -3.75
N ARG A 146 23.05 -14.80 -3.04
CA ARG A 146 22.09 -14.68 -1.95
C ARG A 146 21.14 -13.53 -2.22
N GLU A 147 19.84 -13.80 -2.11
CA GLU A 147 18.79 -12.83 -2.31
C GLU A 147 18.44 -12.13 -1.00
N ASP A 148 18.47 -10.81 -1.00
CA ASP A 148 17.90 -9.97 0.05
C ASP A 148 16.62 -9.32 -0.48
N SER A 149 15.48 -9.73 0.08
CA SER A 149 14.16 -9.30 -0.39
C SER A 149 13.68 -8.09 0.41
N ASP A 150 14.14 -6.90 0.02
CA ASP A 150 13.70 -5.64 0.64
C ASP A 150 12.21 -5.33 0.37
N GLY A 151 11.64 -5.93 -0.68
CA GLY A 151 10.28 -5.65 -1.17
C GLY A 151 9.15 -5.91 -0.17
N GLY A 152 9.30 -6.88 0.73
CA GLY A 152 8.23 -7.26 1.66
C GLY A 152 7.82 -6.12 2.61
N GLY A 153 8.80 -5.38 3.14
CA GLY A 153 8.56 -4.25 4.04
C GLY A 153 7.93 -3.05 3.33
N PHE A 154 8.44 -2.72 2.13
CA PHE A 154 7.98 -1.59 1.33
C PHE A 154 6.50 -1.70 0.93
N PHE A 155 6.05 -2.86 0.44
CA PHE A 155 4.65 -3.05 0.03
C PHE A 155 3.69 -3.01 1.22
N VAL A 156 4.09 -3.56 2.36
CA VAL A 156 3.30 -3.52 3.58
C VAL A 156 3.16 -2.08 4.07
N LEU A 157 4.23 -1.28 4.00
CA LEU A 157 4.21 0.14 4.36
C LEU A 157 3.35 0.97 3.39
N MET A 158 3.55 0.81 2.07
CA MET A 158 2.78 1.54 1.05
C MET A 158 1.30 1.16 1.03
N GLY A 159 0.99 -0.13 1.14
CA GLY A 159 -0.38 -0.62 1.30
C GLY A 159 -1.03 -0.08 2.58
N GLY A 160 -0.26 0.01 3.67
CA GLY A 160 -0.69 0.62 4.92
C GLY A 160 -1.03 2.11 4.79
N LEU A 161 -0.14 2.89 4.17
CA LEU A 161 -0.37 4.31 3.91
C LEU A 161 -1.63 4.52 3.06
N PHE A 162 -1.76 3.76 1.96
CA PHE A 162 -2.94 3.83 1.09
C PHE A 162 -4.23 3.48 1.84
N GLY A 163 -4.22 2.41 2.64
CA GLY A 163 -5.35 2.02 3.49
C GLY A 163 -5.77 3.12 4.46
N CYS A 164 -4.81 3.80 5.09
CA CYS A 164 -5.05 4.96 5.94
C CYS A 164 -5.69 6.11 5.17
N PHE A 165 -5.15 6.50 4.01
CA PHE A 165 -5.71 7.61 3.20
C PHE A 165 -7.15 7.33 2.75
N VAL A 166 -7.41 6.14 2.21
CA VAL A 166 -8.76 5.75 1.79
C VAL A 166 -9.70 5.67 2.99
N GLY A 167 -9.25 5.11 4.12
CA GLY A 167 -10.01 5.05 5.36
C GLY A 167 -10.44 6.44 5.85
N ILE A 168 -9.51 7.40 5.89
CA ILE A 168 -9.78 8.79 6.27
C ILE A 168 -10.79 9.44 5.31
N LEU A 169 -10.62 9.26 3.99
CA LEU A 169 -11.54 9.82 3.00
C LEU A 169 -12.97 9.30 3.19
N LEU A 170 -13.14 7.99 3.41
CA LEU A 170 -14.45 7.40 3.66
C LEU A 170 -15.06 7.87 4.99
N LEU A 171 -14.25 8.04 6.03
CA LEU A 171 -14.71 8.61 7.30
C LEU A 171 -15.19 10.05 7.13
N VAL A 172 -14.49 10.87 6.34
CA VAL A 172 -14.90 12.25 6.04
C VAL A 172 -16.18 12.28 5.20
N VAL A 173 -16.26 11.50 4.12
CA VAL A 173 -17.44 11.45 3.24
C VAL A 173 -18.67 10.92 3.98
N GLY A 174 -18.54 9.78 4.66
CA GLY A 174 -19.61 9.26 5.52
C GLY A 174 -19.94 10.23 6.65
N GLY A 175 -18.90 10.91 7.17
CA GLY A 175 -18.93 12.12 7.99
C GLY A 175 -19.99 13.11 7.56
N PHE A 176 -19.76 13.73 6.41
CA PHE A 176 -20.65 14.71 5.80
C PHE A 176 -22.05 14.15 5.50
N LEU A 177 -22.15 12.94 4.93
CA LEU A 177 -23.44 12.34 4.57
C LEU A 177 -24.38 12.11 5.77
N SER A 178 -23.85 11.76 6.95
CA SER A 178 -24.68 11.65 8.15
C SER A 178 -25.17 13.00 8.68
N PHE A 179 -24.46 14.11 8.44
CA PHE A 179 -24.91 15.45 8.85
C PHE A 179 -26.08 15.94 8.01
N PHE A 180 -26.00 15.80 6.68
CA PHE A 180 -27.08 16.21 5.76
C PHE A 180 -28.36 15.37 5.90
N THR A 181 -28.28 14.16 6.44
CA THR A 181 -29.43 13.25 6.56
C THR A 181 -30.13 13.32 7.91
N LYS A 182 -29.71 14.21 8.81
CA LYS A 182 -30.27 14.36 10.16
C LYS A 182 -31.44 15.35 10.25
N GLU A 183 -31.74 16.10 9.17
CA GLU A 183 -32.71 17.20 9.18
C GLU A 183 -34.18 16.82 8.96
N ASN A 184 -34.53 15.55 8.78
CA ASN A 184 -35.92 15.11 8.59
C ASN A 184 -36.44 14.29 9.77
N LYS A 185 -36.46 14.89 10.97
CA LYS A 185 -37.41 14.45 12.01
C LYS A 185 -38.78 15.04 11.68
N SER A 186 -39.66 14.18 11.18
CA SER A 186 -41.07 14.45 10.91
C SER A 186 -41.71 15.25 12.04
N THR A 187 -42.15 16.47 11.74
CA THR A 187 -43.06 17.24 12.59
C THR A 187 -44.32 16.41 12.82
N TYR A 188 -44.62 16.14 14.10
CA TYR A 188 -45.88 15.54 14.52
C TYR A 188 -47.01 16.52 14.15
N ILE A 189 -47.87 16.14 13.21
CA ILE A 189 -49.12 16.87 12.97
C ILE A 189 -50.12 16.33 13.99
N GLU A 190 -50.52 17.19 14.93
CA GLU A 190 -51.60 16.93 15.87
C GLU A 190 -52.89 16.60 15.09
N PRO A 191 -53.62 15.52 15.40
CA PRO A 191 -54.89 15.26 14.75
C PRO A 191 -55.88 16.37 15.12
N ILE A 192 -56.32 17.15 14.12
CA ILE A 192 -57.46 18.06 14.29
C ILE A 192 -58.69 17.18 14.45
N ILE A 193 -59.14 16.96 15.68
CA ILE A 193 -60.44 16.37 15.98
C ILE A 193 -61.48 17.44 15.63
N PRO A 194 -62.36 17.24 14.64
CA PRO A 194 -63.42 18.20 14.37
C PRO A 194 -64.40 18.20 15.56
N PRO A 195 -64.93 19.38 15.97
CA PRO A 195 -65.90 19.45 17.05
C PRO A 195 -67.18 18.67 16.70
N PRO A 196 -67.88 18.10 17.70
CA PRO A 196 -69.08 17.30 17.47
C PRO A 196 -70.18 18.15 16.78
N PRO A 197 -71.03 17.53 15.94
CA PRO A 197 -72.08 18.24 15.24
C PRO A 197 -73.07 18.88 16.21
N PRO A 198 -73.57 20.10 15.94
CA PRO A 198 -74.58 20.73 16.76
C PRO A 198 -75.89 19.92 16.76
N PRO A 199 -76.67 19.98 17.85
CA PRO A 199 -77.93 19.24 17.97
C PRO A 199 -78.92 19.66 16.88
N PRO A 200 -79.88 18.78 16.51
CA PRO A 200 -80.84 19.06 15.45
C PRO A 200 -81.67 20.30 15.79
N ILE A 201 -81.59 21.31 14.93
CA ILE A 201 -82.44 22.50 14.99
C ILE A 201 -83.83 22.08 14.52
N ASN A 202 -84.77 22.00 15.46
CA ASN A 202 -86.19 21.89 15.15
C ASN A 202 -86.70 23.25 14.68
N SER A 203 -87.22 23.26 13.44
CA SER A 203 -88.29 24.11 12.88
C SER A 203 -88.36 25.61 13.25
N GLU A 204 -88.32 26.42 12.19
CA GLU A 204 -88.95 27.75 12.05
C GLU A 204 -88.32 28.92 12.82
N GLU A 205 -87.29 29.53 12.24
CA GLU A 205 -87.22 30.98 11.92
C GLU A 205 -85.80 31.31 11.39
N ASP A 206 -85.72 32.33 10.53
CA ASP A 206 -84.50 32.97 10.01
C ASP A 206 -83.75 32.27 8.85
N GLN A 207 -84.46 32.14 7.73
CA GLN A 207 -83.85 32.47 6.43
C GLN A 207 -83.43 33.94 6.45
N GLU A 208 -82.14 34.25 6.57
CA GLU A 208 -81.46 35.36 5.90
C GLU A 208 -80.04 35.56 6.48
N LYS A 209 -79.02 34.97 5.86
CA LYS A 209 -77.84 35.75 5.42
C LYS A 209 -76.86 34.91 4.61
N ALA A 210 -76.84 35.26 3.34
CA ALA A 210 -75.74 35.23 2.38
C ALA A 210 -74.47 34.42 2.74
N VAL A 211 -74.31 33.36 1.95
CA VAL A 211 -73.09 32.92 1.27
C VAL A 211 -72.05 34.05 1.12
N GLU A 212 -70.89 33.90 1.75
CA GLU A 212 -69.64 34.52 1.29
C GLU A 212 -68.57 33.43 1.18
N THR A 213 -68.33 32.99 -0.06
CA THR A 213 -67.17 32.19 -0.48
C THR A 213 -65.91 33.05 -0.44
N PRO A 214 -64.78 32.59 0.13
CA PRO A 214 -63.51 33.27 -0.05
C PRO A 214 -62.95 32.95 -1.44
N ASP A 215 -63.03 33.94 -2.33
CA ASP A 215 -62.38 33.94 -3.65
C ASP A 215 -60.87 34.16 -3.50
N LYS A 216 -60.08 33.09 -3.33
CA LYS A 216 -58.75 32.90 -3.96
C LYS A 216 -58.03 31.62 -3.50
N PRO A 217 -57.44 30.84 -4.43
CA PRO A 217 -56.56 29.72 -4.09
C PRO A 217 -55.16 30.19 -3.64
N TRP A 218 -54.60 29.43 -2.70
CA TRP A 218 -53.42 29.68 -1.85
C TRP A 218 -52.04 29.78 -2.55
N TRP A 219 -51.98 29.85 -3.88
CA TRP A 219 -50.73 29.82 -4.67
C TRP A 219 -50.39 31.14 -5.36
N GLN A 220 -50.99 32.26 -4.93
CA GLN A 220 -50.54 33.59 -5.36
C GLN A 220 -49.44 34.07 -4.41
N ASP A 221 -48.19 33.98 -4.88
CA ASP A 221 -47.02 34.58 -4.24
C ASP A 221 -47.09 36.12 -4.38
N ASP A 222 -47.12 36.82 -3.26
CA ASP A 222 -46.95 38.28 -3.24
C ASP A 222 -45.47 38.60 -3.55
N LYS A 223 -45.22 39.13 -4.75
CA LYS A 223 -43.94 39.71 -5.14
C LYS A 223 -43.91 41.21 -4.86
N ILE A 224 -42.85 41.61 -4.13
CA ILE A 224 -42.13 42.91 -4.22
C ILE A 224 -42.89 44.07 -3.54
N GLU A 225 -42.32 44.91 -2.67
CA GLU A 225 -41.04 45.64 -2.71
C GLU A 225 -40.57 46.04 -1.30
#